data_AF-A0A656Z9G5-F1
#
_entry.id   AF-A0A656Z9G5-F1
#
_cell.length_a   1.000
_cell.length_b   1.000
_cell.length_c   1.000
_cell.angle_alpha   90.00
_cell.angle_beta   90.00
_cell.angle_gamma   90.00
#
_symmetry.space_group_name_H-M   'P 1'
#
loop_
_entity.id
_entity.type
_entity.pdbx_description
1 polymer ?
#
loop_
_entity_poly.entity_id
_entity_poly.type
_entity_poly.pdbx_seq_one_letter_code
_entity_poly.pdbx_strand_id
1 'polypeptide(L)'
;MPASASAIDPAAAHLAGHWRSRLTEVGASAHGTPASLSLPRADEGGIPLAIAALAEFAGGCIRRQETLLLLVPDDEWLPEISNALDIELRPFCLVLPDADFAAAITLRATLSLLKSRLSRPAPDEHLACWAAQRQRLEAHAELWQATLGWSASGVLGGAWPARIDALFPVLILPVAQARALQLHEPVSPESGEPRDVLLAIHAERMLHELPLLRTAARRLLLLRDPLRAAGSTLARVDPGRRLRAELDMLVQELGDMELEFATAQAELAEFTRRYHDLVGRRLAELDLLQARIARHLARRAPADAAARHQARRAQSQAEQSRRENERFAELDREAEKPFAPSRDLKRLFRQLAQKIHPDRAENEADRAWRTELMSEANRAYRASDEMVLRDILAQWQAGPDTPIPPGGSASARGVAANPPTSDAATAALEREIQRVQRRIAAISAQLNRLLASKLYELFAAANLARNQGRDLLQEMAGQLTLQLEAARSRLAQLAAETGSTDSGDGAGNACATPPQR
;
A
#
# COMPACT_ATOMS: atom_id res chain seq x y z
N MET A 1 5.52 24.81 -17.82
CA MET A 1 4.09 25.13 -17.62
C MET A 1 3.66 24.39 -16.37
N PRO A 2 3.34 25.05 -15.25
CA PRO A 2 2.92 24.32 -14.06
C PRO A 2 1.47 23.89 -14.27
N ALA A 3 1.25 22.61 -14.57
CA ALA A 3 -0.06 22.01 -14.42
C ALA A 3 -0.32 21.92 -12.90
N SER A 4 -1.13 22.88 -12.47
CA SER A 4 -1.70 23.13 -11.16
C SER A 4 -2.15 21.87 -10.43
N ALA A 5 -1.91 21.87 -9.11
CA ALA A 5 -2.48 20.96 -8.12
C ALA A 5 -3.90 20.50 -8.49
N SER A 6 -4.15 19.19 -8.39
CA SER A 6 -5.48 18.59 -8.46
C SER A 6 -6.42 19.37 -7.54
N ALA A 7 -7.15 20.33 -8.10
CA ALA A 7 -7.99 21.24 -7.35
C ALA A 7 -9.15 20.42 -6.79
N ILE A 8 -9.21 20.34 -5.46
CA ILE A 8 -10.43 19.94 -4.74
C ILE A 8 -11.58 20.72 -5.38
N ASP A 9 -12.66 20.02 -5.75
CA ASP A 9 -13.84 20.68 -6.33
C ASP A 9 -14.27 21.81 -5.37
N PRO A 10 -14.19 23.09 -5.82
CA PRO A 10 -14.48 24.21 -4.95
C PRO A 10 -15.91 24.18 -4.40
N ALA A 11 -16.86 23.60 -5.15
CA ALA A 11 -18.23 23.41 -4.68
C ALA A 11 -18.29 22.39 -3.55
N ALA A 12 -17.55 21.28 -3.66
CA ALA A 12 -17.45 20.26 -2.62
C ALA A 12 -16.79 20.81 -1.35
N ALA A 13 -15.70 21.58 -1.50
CA ALA A 13 -15.02 22.24 -0.39
C ALA A 13 -15.93 23.25 0.32
N HIS A 14 -16.67 24.04 -0.44
CA HIS A 14 -17.64 24.99 0.12
C HIS A 14 -18.76 24.28 0.90
N LEU A 15 -19.31 23.19 0.35
CA LEU A 15 -20.35 22.41 1.01
C LEU A 15 -19.85 21.75 2.30
N ALA A 16 -18.67 21.12 2.28
CA ALA A 16 -18.03 20.56 3.45
C ALA A 16 -17.75 21.63 4.53
N GLY A 17 -17.34 22.83 4.10
CA GLY A 17 -17.17 24.00 4.96
C GLY A 17 -18.47 24.46 5.62
N HIS A 18 -19.57 24.49 4.87
CA HIS A 18 -20.90 24.81 5.40
C HIS A 18 -21.35 23.78 6.44
N TRP A 19 -21.19 22.48 6.18
CA TRP A 19 -21.48 21.43 7.17
C TRP A 19 -20.68 21.61 8.46
N ARG A 20 -19.39 21.99 8.35
CA ARG A 20 -18.53 22.28 9.51
C ARG A 20 -19.02 23.49 10.31
N SER A 21 -19.35 24.61 9.64
CA SER A 21 -19.86 25.82 10.31
C SER A 21 -21.09 25.51 11.16
N ARG A 22 -22.00 24.70 10.62
CA ARG A 22 -23.21 24.28 11.33
C ARG A 22 -22.91 23.40 12.54
N LEU A 23 -21.92 22.52 12.45
CA LEU A 23 -21.46 21.75 13.61
C LEU A 23 -20.85 22.62 14.72
N THR A 24 -20.21 23.74 14.37
CA THR A 24 -19.65 24.68 15.37
C THR A 24 -20.73 25.58 15.99
N GLU A 25 -21.73 25.99 15.22
CA GLU A 25 -22.83 26.87 15.68
C GLU A 25 -23.74 26.21 16.71
N VAL A 26 -24.01 24.91 16.59
CA VAL A 26 -24.95 24.19 17.46
C VAL A 26 -24.38 23.94 18.87
N GLY A 27 -23.07 24.15 19.08
CA GLY A 27 -22.42 24.05 20.38
C GLY A 27 -22.36 22.62 20.94
N ALA A 28 -21.38 22.36 21.82
CA ALA A 28 -21.15 21.06 22.46
C ALA A 28 -22.18 20.72 23.55
N SER A 29 -23.47 20.97 23.32
CA SER A 29 -24.50 20.52 24.26
C SER A 29 -24.88 19.09 23.92
N ALA A 30 -24.40 18.14 24.74
CA ALA A 30 -24.71 16.71 24.64
C ALA A 30 -26.24 16.41 24.69
N HIS A 31 -27.08 17.41 24.97
CA HIS A 31 -28.53 17.31 25.11
C HIS A 31 -29.30 18.24 24.15
N GLY A 32 -28.61 18.93 23.24
CA GLY A 32 -29.24 19.78 22.23
C GLY A 32 -29.94 18.99 21.10
N THR A 33 -30.86 19.64 20.39
CA THR A 33 -31.39 19.11 19.13
C THR A 33 -30.24 19.03 18.12
N PRO A 34 -30.00 17.87 17.48
CA PRO A 34 -28.89 17.74 16.55
C PRO A 34 -29.05 18.67 15.35
N ALA A 35 -27.93 19.21 14.86
CA ALA A 35 -27.91 20.00 13.64
C ALA A 35 -28.49 19.15 12.49
N SER A 36 -29.41 19.71 11.70
CA SER A 36 -30.01 19.01 10.56
C SER A 36 -29.92 19.88 9.31
N LEU A 37 -29.40 19.30 8.22
CA LEU A 37 -29.28 19.96 6.92
C LEU A 37 -29.77 19.02 5.80
N SER A 38 -30.07 19.61 4.65
CA SER A 38 -30.41 18.84 3.45
C SER A 38 -29.16 18.35 2.72
N LEU A 39 -29.22 17.11 2.22
CA LEU A 39 -28.28 16.61 1.21
C LEU A 39 -28.51 17.32 -0.13
N PRO A 40 -27.46 17.60 -0.91
CA PRO A 40 -27.60 18.04 -2.30
C PRO A 40 -28.47 17.06 -3.10
N ARG A 41 -29.29 17.60 -4.00
CA ARG A 41 -30.35 16.84 -4.67
C ARG A 41 -29.84 15.98 -5.82
N ALA A 42 -30.48 14.84 -6.06
CA ALA A 42 -30.08 13.87 -7.09
C ALA A 42 -30.38 14.33 -8.53
N ASP A 43 -31.31 15.26 -8.71
CA ASP A 43 -31.83 15.73 -10.01
C ASP A 43 -30.85 16.65 -10.78
N GLU A 44 -29.84 17.22 -10.13
CA GLU A 44 -28.87 18.16 -10.73
C GLU A 44 -27.40 17.75 -10.50
N GLY A 45 -27.10 16.44 -10.46
CA GLY A 45 -25.73 15.97 -10.20
C GLY A 45 -25.26 16.19 -8.75
N GLY A 46 -26.18 16.41 -7.81
CA GLY A 46 -25.85 16.64 -6.40
C GLY A 46 -25.33 15.42 -5.65
N ILE A 47 -25.58 14.18 -6.11
CA ILE A 47 -25.01 12.97 -5.49
C ILE A 47 -23.47 12.97 -5.62
N PRO A 48 -22.88 13.09 -6.82
CA PRO A 48 -21.43 13.27 -6.98
C PRO A 48 -20.85 14.40 -6.12
N LEU A 49 -21.53 15.55 -6.06
CA LEU A 49 -21.11 16.68 -5.23
C LEU A 49 -21.16 16.34 -3.73
N ALA A 50 -22.21 15.66 -3.26
CA ALA A 50 -22.34 15.23 -1.88
C ALA A 50 -21.23 14.26 -1.49
N ILE A 51 -20.90 13.30 -2.36
CA ILE A 51 -19.82 12.33 -2.15
C ILE A 51 -18.47 13.03 -2.07
N ALA A 52 -18.18 13.93 -3.01
CA ALA A 52 -16.96 14.73 -2.98
C ALA A 52 -16.87 15.58 -1.70
N ALA A 53 -17.99 16.17 -1.25
CA ALA A 53 -18.05 16.93 -0.01
C ALA A 53 -17.87 16.05 1.24
N LEU A 54 -18.38 14.81 1.26
CA LEU A 54 -18.17 13.87 2.36
C LEU A 54 -16.69 13.47 2.47
N ALA A 55 -16.05 13.18 1.34
CA ALA A 55 -14.63 12.88 1.29
C ALA A 55 -13.78 14.07 1.76
N GLU A 56 -14.10 15.28 1.29
CA GLU A 56 -13.41 16.52 1.71
C GLU A 56 -13.65 16.82 3.20
N PHE A 57 -14.86 16.56 3.71
CA PHE A 57 -15.17 16.69 5.14
C PHE A 57 -14.33 15.73 5.98
N ALA A 58 -14.20 14.46 5.56
CA ALA A 58 -13.36 13.46 6.21
C ALA A 58 -11.87 13.86 6.21
N GLY A 59 -11.34 14.29 5.05
CA GLY A 59 -9.98 14.82 4.95
C GLY A 59 -9.77 16.07 5.82
N GLY A 60 -10.79 16.92 5.93
CA GLY A 60 -10.83 18.08 6.83
C GLY A 60 -10.76 17.71 8.32
N CYS A 61 -11.37 16.60 8.74
CA CYS A 61 -11.25 16.06 10.11
C CYS A 61 -9.83 15.56 10.38
N ILE A 62 -9.27 14.76 9.48
CA ILE A 62 -7.90 14.21 9.61
C ILE A 62 -6.87 15.33 9.75
N ARG A 63 -6.94 16.35 8.89
CA ARG A 63 -6.04 17.52 8.95
C ARG A 63 -6.15 18.31 10.25
N ARG A 64 -7.30 18.25 10.93
CA ARG A 64 -7.55 18.88 12.24
C ARG A 64 -7.32 17.94 13.42
N GLN A 65 -6.89 16.71 13.16
CA GLN A 65 -6.74 15.65 14.17
C GLN A 65 -8.05 15.32 14.92
N GLU A 66 -9.19 15.54 14.27
CA GLU A 66 -10.51 15.18 14.79
C GLU A 66 -10.89 13.75 14.37
N THR A 67 -11.60 13.05 15.25
CA THR A 67 -12.17 11.73 14.96
C THR A 67 -13.57 11.85 14.36
N LEU A 68 -13.85 11.10 13.29
CA LEU A 68 -15.11 11.15 12.53
C LEU A 68 -15.77 9.77 12.45
N LEU A 69 -17.04 9.68 12.83
CA LEU A 69 -17.92 8.57 12.48
C LEU A 69 -18.89 9.01 11.39
N LEU A 70 -18.71 8.52 10.16
CA LEU A 70 -19.62 8.73 9.04
C LEU A 70 -20.55 7.51 8.90
N LEU A 71 -21.82 7.71 9.21
CA LEU A 71 -22.86 6.68 9.11
C LEU A 71 -23.61 6.79 7.80
N VAL A 72 -23.67 5.67 7.08
CA VAL A 72 -24.48 5.49 5.87
C VAL A 72 -25.65 4.55 6.17
N PRO A 73 -26.77 4.63 5.42
CA PRO A 73 -27.90 3.73 5.65
C PRO A 73 -27.59 2.27 5.25
N ASP A 74 -26.77 2.07 4.23
CA ASP A 74 -26.46 0.78 3.62
C ASP A 74 -25.11 0.85 2.86
N ASP A 75 -24.66 -0.30 2.34
CA ASP A 75 -23.38 -0.43 1.62
C ASP A 75 -23.32 0.36 0.29
N GLU A 76 -24.45 0.83 -0.26
CA GLU A 76 -24.50 1.43 -1.61
C GLU A 76 -23.62 2.68 -1.74
N TRP A 77 -23.46 3.44 -0.64
CA TRP A 77 -22.67 4.69 -0.63
C TRP A 77 -21.17 4.46 -0.42
N LEU A 78 -20.77 3.31 0.14
CA LEU A 78 -19.40 3.09 0.56
C LEU A 78 -18.39 3.09 -0.61
N PRO A 79 -18.65 2.47 -1.78
CA PRO A 79 -17.68 2.45 -2.88
C PRO A 79 -17.36 3.85 -3.38
N GLU A 80 -18.38 4.68 -3.59
CA GLU A 80 -18.23 6.01 -4.15
C GLU A 80 -17.54 6.96 -3.15
N ILE A 81 -17.88 6.86 -1.85
CA ILE A 81 -17.19 7.60 -0.80
C ILE A 81 -15.72 7.16 -0.71
N SER A 82 -15.44 5.86 -0.67
CA SER A 82 -14.07 5.31 -0.62
C SER A 82 -13.22 5.78 -1.81
N ASN A 83 -13.84 5.89 -3.00
CA ASN A 83 -13.19 6.40 -4.20
C ASN A 83 -12.87 7.89 -4.15
N ALA A 84 -13.77 8.69 -3.59
CA ALA A 84 -13.62 10.14 -3.51
C ALA A 84 -12.60 10.59 -2.45
N LEU A 85 -12.24 9.72 -1.50
CA LEU A 85 -11.19 10.00 -0.52
C LEU A 85 -9.86 10.32 -1.21
N ASP A 86 -9.16 11.34 -0.69
CA ASP A 86 -7.78 11.63 -1.12
C ASP A 86 -6.93 10.38 -0.87
N ILE A 87 -6.23 9.94 -1.92
CA ILE A 87 -5.41 8.74 -1.92
C ILE A 87 -4.32 8.74 -0.85
N GLU A 88 -3.81 9.92 -0.48
CA GLU A 88 -2.79 10.08 0.55
C GLU A 88 -3.39 10.09 1.97
N LEU A 89 -4.70 10.34 2.10
CA LEU A 89 -5.44 10.28 3.37
C LEU A 89 -6.24 8.98 3.55
N ARG A 90 -6.49 8.23 2.47
CA ARG A 90 -7.23 6.96 2.47
C ARG A 90 -6.77 5.96 3.54
N PRO A 91 -5.46 5.82 3.88
CA PRO A 91 -5.02 4.91 4.94
C PRO A 91 -5.53 5.25 6.36
N PHE A 92 -6.00 6.48 6.58
CA PHE A 92 -6.56 6.92 7.87
C PHE A 92 -8.06 6.65 7.99
N CYS A 93 -8.70 6.25 6.89
CA CYS A 93 -10.12 5.95 6.82
C CYS A 93 -10.32 4.43 6.84
N LEU A 94 -11.08 3.93 7.81
CA LEU A 94 -11.56 2.55 7.78
C LEU A 94 -13.00 2.55 7.26
N VAL A 95 -13.15 2.07 6.03
CA VAL A 95 -14.45 1.86 5.38
C VAL A 95 -14.85 0.42 5.63
N LEU A 96 -15.97 0.15 6.29
CA LEU A 96 -16.39 -1.22 6.60
C LEU A 96 -17.80 -1.48 6.05
N PRO A 97 -17.97 -2.43 5.12
CA PRO A 97 -19.29 -2.90 4.70
C PRO A 97 -19.98 -3.70 5.81
N ASP A 98 -21.29 -3.91 5.65
CA ASP A 98 -22.14 -4.68 6.57
C ASP A 98 -21.83 -6.19 6.55
N ALA A 99 -21.40 -6.74 5.42
CA ALA A 99 -21.09 -8.16 5.33
C ALA A 99 -19.78 -8.50 6.08
N ASP A 100 -19.87 -9.28 7.16
CA ASP A 100 -18.73 -9.66 8.02
C ASP A 100 -17.49 -10.12 7.25
N PHE A 101 -17.70 -10.96 6.22
CA PHE A 101 -16.60 -11.49 5.42
C PHE A 101 -15.91 -10.39 4.58
N ALA A 102 -16.68 -9.54 3.91
CA ALA A 102 -16.17 -8.41 3.15
C ALA A 102 -15.50 -7.37 4.06
N ALA A 103 -16.05 -7.15 5.25
CA ALA A 103 -15.49 -6.28 6.26
C ALA A 103 -14.11 -6.78 6.74
N ALA A 104 -13.94 -8.09 6.91
CA ALA A 104 -12.66 -8.66 7.35
C ALA A 104 -11.58 -8.50 6.27
N ILE A 105 -11.96 -8.67 5.00
CA ILE A 105 -11.06 -8.44 3.87
C ILE A 105 -10.67 -6.97 3.76
N THR A 106 -11.65 -6.07 3.85
CA THR A 106 -11.44 -4.62 3.76
C THR A 106 -10.56 -4.11 4.90
N LEU A 107 -10.76 -4.62 6.11
CA LEU A 107 -9.91 -4.32 7.25
C LEU A 107 -8.46 -4.76 7.01
N ARG A 108 -8.22 -5.98 6.53
CA ARG A 108 -6.86 -6.48 6.24
C ARG A 108 -6.17 -5.69 5.13
N ALA A 109 -6.91 -5.35 4.08
CA ALA A 109 -6.42 -4.48 3.01
C ALA A 109 -5.99 -3.14 3.59
N THR A 110 -6.89 -2.46 4.31
CA THR A 110 -6.62 -1.16 4.97
C THR A 110 -5.42 -1.21 5.92
N LEU A 111 -5.28 -2.28 6.73
CA LEU A 111 -4.13 -2.48 7.61
C LEU A 111 -2.82 -2.68 6.83
N SER A 112 -2.86 -3.43 5.73
CA SER A 112 -1.70 -3.65 4.87
C SER A 112 -1.26 -2.34 4.18
N LEU A 113 -2.21 -1.54 3.72
CA LEU A 113 -1.98 -0.18 3.18
C LEU A 113 -1.34 0.73 4.24
N LEU A 114 -1.94 0.79 5.43
CA LEU A 114 -1.45 1.61 6.54
C LEU A 114 -0.02 1.22 6.95
N LYS A 115 0.22 -0.08 7.18
CA LYS A 115 1.54 -0.61 7.53
C LYS A 115 2.59 -0.27 6.47
N SER A 116 2.24 -0.45 5.20
CA SER A 116 3.11 -0.15 4.06
C SER A 116 3.52 1.34 4.06
N ARG A 117 2.56 2.24 4.20
CA ARG A 117 2.80 3.70 4.18
C ARG A 117 3.52 4.23 5.42
N LEU A 118 3.33 3.63 6.60
CA LEU A 118 4.05 4.04 7.82
C LEU A 118 5.58 3.89 7.73
N SER A 119 6.07 3.00 6.86
CA SER A 119 7.51 2.75 6.65
C SER A 119 8.17 3.70 5.62
N ARG A 120 7.38 4.62 5.05
CA ARG A 120 7.79 5.55 3.98
C ARG A 120 7.81 6.98 4.51
N PRO A 121 8.57 7.90 3.87
CA PRO A 121 8.43 9.32 4.14
C PRO A 121 6.99 9.78 3.88
N ALA A 122 6.44 10.56 4.79
CA ALA A 122 5.15 11.20 4.58
C ALA A 122 5.33 12.38 3.60
N PRO A 123 4.37 12.64 2.69
CA PRO A 123 4.35 13.87 1.91
C PRO A 123 4.35 15.10 2.82
N ASP A 124 5.08 16.16 2.46
CA ASP A 124 5.23 17.37 3.28
C ASP A 124 3.88 17.97 3.69
N GLU A 125 2.94 18.02 2.75
CA GLU A 125 1.55 18.48 2.94
C GLU A 125 0.74 17.70 3.99
N HIS A 126 1.13 16.45 4.29
CA HIS A 126 0.41 15.54 5.19
C HIS A 126 1.28 15.07 6.36
N LEU A 127 2.46 15.66 6.56
CA LEU A 127 3.42 15.25 7.59
C LEU A 127 2.79 15.23 9.00
N ALA A 128 2.02 16.27 9.34
CA ALA A 128 1.32 16.37 10.63
C ALA A 128 0.25 15.28 10.81
N CYS A 129 -0.44 14.89 9.74
CA CYS A 129 -1.46 13.83 9.78
C CYS A 129 -0.81 12.48 10.07
N TRP A 130 0.31 12.17 9.39
CA TRP A 130 1.07 10.94 9.61
C TRP A 130 1.73 10.89 11.00
N ALA A 131 2.20 12.03 11.51
CA ALA A 131 2.71 12.13 12.88
C ALA A 131 1.61 11.83 13.92
N ALA A 132 0.44 12.44 13.78
CA ALA A 132 -0.71 12.17 14.65
C ALA A 132 -1.16 10.71 14.59
N GLN A 133 -1.15 10.10 13.39
CA GLN A 133 -1.48 8.69 13.25
C GLN A 133 -0.46 7.77 13.94
N ARG A 134 0.84 8.06 13.85
CA ARG A 134 1.87 7.30 14.58
C ARG A 134 1.65 7.38 16.09
N GLN A 135 1.37 8.58 16.62
CA GLN A 135 1.06 8.77 18.03
C GLN A 135 -0.20 8.00 18.46
N ARG A 136 -1.25 7.98 17.62
CA ARG A 136 -2.46 7.17 17.86
C ARG A 136 -2.13 5.68 17.95
N LEU A 137 -1.33 5.16 17.02
CA LEU A 137 -0.96 3.75 17.03
C LEU A 137 -0.06 3.38 18.21
N GLU A 138 0.80 4.30 18.65
CA GLU A 138 1.62 4.15 19.86
C GLU A 138 0.77 4.14 21.13
N ALA A 139 -0.22 5.04 21.24
CA ALA A 139 -1.18 5.07 22.34
C ALA A 139 -2.04 3.78 22.41
N HIS A 140 -2.20 3.08 21.29
CA HIS A 140 -2.93 1.82 21.17
C HIS A 140 -2.03 0.65 20.76
N ALA A 141 -0.78 0.62 21.22
CA ALA A 141 0.23 -0.34 20.75
C ALA A 141 -0.19 -1.81 20.89
N GLU A 142 -0.80 -2.21 22.02
CA GLU A 142 -1.27 -3.59 22.23
C GLU A 142 -2.34 -4.00 21.21
N LEU A 143 -3.33 -3.12 21.01
CA LEU A 143 -4.38 -3.32 20.02
C LEU A 143 -3.81 -3.36 18.59
N TRP A 144 -2.86 -2.48 18.29
CA TRP A 144 -2.17 -2.47 16.99
C TRP A 144 -1.44 -3.80 16.73
N GLN A 145 -0.68 -4.30 17.70
CA GLN A 145 0.03 -5.58 17.58
C GLN A 145 -0.93 -6.77 17.43
N ALA A 146 -1.99 -6.82 18.25
CA ALA A 146 -3.02 -7.86 18.15
C ALA A 146 -3.69 -7.85 16.76
N THR A 147 -3.98 -6.66 16.24
CA THR A 147 -4.59 -6.45 14.92
C THR A 147 -3.67 -6.89 13.79
N LEU A 148 -2.36 -6.57 13.88
CA LEU A 148 -1.37 -7.06 12.92
C LEU A 148 -1.23 -8.58 12.95
N GLY A 149 -1.25 -9.19 14.15
CA GLY A 149 -1.24 -10.65 14.30
C GLY A 149 -2.46 -11.30 13.66
N TRP A 150 -3.65 -10.75 13.91
CA TRP A 150 -4.89 -11.20 13.26
C TRP A 150 -4.81 -11.05 11.73
N SER A 151 -4.31 -9.93 11.23
CA SER A 151 -4.14 -9.71 9.78
C SER A 151 -3.16 -10.70 9.16
N ALA A 152 -2.06 -11.01 9.85
CA ALA A 152 -1.03 -11.92 9.38
C ALA A 152 -1.47 -13.40 9.38
N SER A 153 -2.42 -13.77 10.25
CA SER A 153 -2.95 -15.15 10.31
C SER A 153 -3.55 -15.63 8.98
N GLY A 154 -4.06 -14.70 8.16
CA GLY A 154 -4.67 -15.01 6.87
C GLY A 154 -5.95 -15.86 6.96
N VAL A 155 -6.46 -16.13 8.17
CA VAL A 155 -7.64 -16.98 8.37
C VAL A 155 -8.87 -16.26 7.83
N LEU A 156 -9.51 -16.85 6.84
CA LEU A 156 -10.76 -16.35 6.26
C LEU A 156 -11.90 -16.59 7.27
N GLY A 157 -12.14 -15.62 8.14
CA GLY A 157 -13.12 -15.68 9.24
C GLY A 157 -12.47 -15.53 10.62
N GLY A 158 -13.31 -15.31 11.64
CA GLY A 158 -12.91 -15.09 13.03
C GLY A 158 -13.03 -13.63 13.46
N ALA A 159 -13.38 -13.42 14.73
CA ALA A 159 -13.52 -12.09 15.30
C ALA A 159 -12.18 -11.35 15.24
N TRP A 160 -12.16 -10.17 14.61
CA TRP A 160 -11.04 -9.24 14.75
C TRP A 160 -11.00 -8.67 16.18
N PRO A 161 -9.86 -8.10 16.61
CA PRO A 161 -9.76 -7.49 17.93
C PRO A 161 -10.87 -6.47 18.16
N ALA A 162 -11.46 -6.52 19.37
CA ALA A 162 -12.37 -5.48 19.82
C ALA A 162 -11.67 -4.12 19.77
N ARG A 163 -12.45 -3.06 19.63
CA ARG A 163 -11.96 -1.67 19.63
C ARG A 163 -11.12 -1.25 18.42
N ILE A 164 -11.23 -1.98 17.30
CA ILE A 164 -10.56 -1.62 16.03
C ILE A 164 -10.83 -0.17 15.59
N ASP A 165 -11.97 0.40 16.01
CA ASP A 165 -12.32 1.80 15.83
C ASP A 165 -11.27 2.78 16.36
N ALA A 166 -10.55 2.44 17.43
CA ALA A 166 -9.60 3.35 18.08
C ALA A 166 -8.35 3.62 17.21
N LEU A 167 -8.00 2.67 16.34
CA LEU A 167 -6.82 2.77 15.46
C LEU A 167 -7.00 3.75 14.30
N PHE A 168 -8.23 4.09 13.94
CA PHE A 168 -8.52 4.89 12.75
C PHE A 168 -9.24 6.19 13.13
N PRO A 169 -8.73 7.37 12.75
CA PRO A 169 -9.40 8.63 13.04
C PRO A 169 -10.74 8.75 12.30
N VAL A 170 -10.89 8.15 11.11
CA VAL A 170 -12.14 8.18 10.34
C VAL A 170 -12.71 6.78 10.18
N LEU A 171 -13.98 6.62 10.52
CA LEU A 171 -14.78 5.42 10.25
C LEU A 171 -15.92 5.76 9.31
N ILE A 172 -16.12 4.94 8.28
CA ILE A 172 -17.21 5.08 7.31
C ILE A 172 -17.88 3.72 7.20
N LEU A 173 -19.12 3.59 7.68
CA LEU A 173 -19.76 2.29 7.80
C LEU A 173 -21.29 2.40 7.89
N PRO A 174 -22.02 1.34 7.53
CA PRO A 174 -23.46 1.27 7.72
C PRO A 174 -23.82 1.22 9.21
N VAL A 175 -25.03 1.67 9.54
CA VAL A 175 -25.51 1.65 10.93
C VAL A 175 -25.54 0.26 11.56
N ALA A 176 -25.77 -0.79 10.77
CA ALA A 176 -25.74 -2.17 11.23
C ALA A 176 -24.32 -2.59 11.66
N GLN A 177 -23.30 -2.22 10.88
CA GLN A 177 -21.90 -2.45 11.23
C GLN A 177 -21.47 -1.64 12.47
N ALA A 178 -22.03 -0.44 12.68
CA ALA A 178 -21.76 0.35 13.88
C ALA A 178 -22.21 -0.39 15.15
N ARG A 179 -23.32 -1.15 15.05
CA ARG A 179 -23.82 -2.00 16.14
C ARG A 179 -22.95 -3.23 16.35
N ALA A 180 -22.49 -3.86 15.27
CA ALA A 180 -21.56 -5.00 15.35
C ALA A 180 -20.25 -4.62 16.06
N LEU A 181 -19.78 -3.39 15.85
CA LEU A 181 -18.64 -2.81 16.57
C LEU A 181 -18.97 -2.25 17.96
N GLN A 182 -20.20 -2.43 18.45
CA GLN A 182 -20.65 -1.96 19.76
C GLN A 182 -20.48 -0.45 19.99
N LEU A 183 -20.46 0.37 18.94
CA LEU A 183 -20.27 1.83 19.06
C LEU A 183 -21.44 2.57 19.74
N HIS A 184 -22.53 1.86 20.01
CA HIS A 184 -23.72 2.35 20.70
C HIS A 184 -23.64 2.17 22.21
N GLU A 185 -22.67 1.39 22.71
CA GLU A 185 -22.50 1.21 24.15
C GLU A 185 -21.99 2.52 24.78
N PRO A 186 -22.49 2.88 25.99
CA PRO A 186 -22.10 4.12 26.64
C PRO A 186 -20.61 4.15 26.94
N VAL A 187 -20.00 5.30 26.69
CA VAL A 187 -18.58 5.54 26.95
C VAL A 187 -18.24 5.31 28.43
N SER A 188 -17.71 4.14 28.72
CA SER A 188 -17.07 3.70 29.95
C SER A 188 -15.54 3.85 29.81
N PRO A 189 -14.76 3.84 30.91
CA PRO A 189 -13.30 3.89 30.82
C PRO A 189 -12.71 2.77 29.92
N GLU A 190 -13.42 1.65 29.77
CA GLU A 190 -13.04 0.52 28.92
C GLU A 190 -13.46 0.69 27.44
N SER A 191 -14.49 1.49 27.15
CA SER A 191 -15.00 1.71 25.78
C SER A 191 -14.46 2.98 25.11
N GLY A 192 -13.49 3.67 25.73
CA GLY A 192 -12.69 4.77 25.16
C GLY A 192 -13.46 6.08 24.93
N GLU A 193 -12.76 7.15 24.52
CA GLU A 193 -13.38 8.48 24.37
C GLU A 193 -14.42 8.56 23.24
N PRO A 194 -15.49 9.38 23.39
CA PRO A 194 -16.41 9.64 22.31
C PRO A 194 -15.69 10.34 21.16
N ARG A 195 -16.10 10.04 19.93
CA ARG A 195 -15.55 10.69 18.74
C ARG A 195 -15.89 12.18 18.69
N ASP A 196 -15.13 12.98 17.95
CA ASP A 196 -15.36 14.42 17.91
C ASP A 196 -16.57 14.80 17.06
N VAL A 197 -16.86 14.00 16.02
CA VAL A 197 -17.95 14.24 15.06
C VAL A 197 -18.63 12.93 14.66
N LEU A 198 -19.97 12.94 14.68
CA LEU A 198 -20.81 11.98 13.97
C LEU A 198 -21.54 12.72 12.83
N LEU A 199 -21.41 12.18 11.62
CA LEU A 199 -22.12 12.64 10.44
C LEU A 199 -23.00 11.49 9.93
N ALA A 200 -24.31 11.69 9.84
CA ALA A 200 -25.23 10.66 9.35
C ALA A 200 -25.91 11.13 8.06
N ILE A 201 -25.72 10.40 6.96
CA ILE A 201 -26.41 10.66 5.68
C ILE A 201 -27.71 9.87 5.61
N HIS A 202 -28.74 10.43 4.98
CA HIS A 202 -30.08 9.85 4.98
C HIS A 202 -30.58 9.52 6.39
N ALA A 203 -30.44 10.46 7.33
CA ALA A 203 -30.81 10.25 8.73
C ALA A 203 -32.27 9.81 8.93
N GLU A 204 -33.17 10.14 8.00
CA GLU A 204 -34.55 9.64 7.95
C GLU A 204 -34.68 8.11 7.81
N ARG A 205 -33.65 7.43 7.31
CA ARG A 205 -33.60 5.96 7.18
C ARG A 205 -33.06 5.25 8.43
N MET A 206 -32.55 6.01 9.41
CA MET A 206 -31.86 5.50 10.61
C MET A 206 -32.43 6.07 11.91
N LEU A 207 -33.71 6.46 11.91
CA LEU A 207 -34.33 7.19 13.02
C LEU A 207 -34.37 6.41 14.34
N HIS A 208 -34.36 5.08 14.29
CA HIS A 208 -34.40 4.22 15.48
C HIS A 208 -33.02 4.04 16.10
N GLU A 209 -31.98 4.05 15.28
CA GLU A 209 -30.60 3.75 15.67
C GLU A 209 -29.83 5.00 16.09
N LEU A 210 -30.07 6.14 15.45
CA LEU A 210 -29.38 7.40 15.73
C LEU A 210 -29.47 7.87 17.20
N PRO A 211 -30.61 7.73 17.91
CA PRO A 211 -30.67 8.05 19.33
C PRO A 211 -29.68 7.26 20.19
N LEU A 212 -29.42 5.99 19.85
CA LEU A 212 -28.50 5.10 20.57
C LEU A 212 -27.04 5.49 20.34
N LEU A 213 -26.73 6.08 19.18
CA LEU A 213 -25.38 6.50 18.80
C LEU A 213 -25.06 7.95 19.20
N ARG A 214 -25.96 8.65 19.89
CA ARG A 214 -25.73 10.04 20.33
C ARG A 214 -24.52 10.19 21.24
N THR A 215 -24.26 9.21 22.11
CA THR A 215 -23.12 9.23 23.03
C THR A 215 -21.81 8.82 22.36
N ALA A 216 -21.86 8.30 21.14
CA ALA A 216 -20.68 7.89 20.38
C ALA A 216 -19.85 9.10 19.88
N ALA A 217 -20.42 10.31 19.87
CA ALA A 217 -19.71 11.51 19.48
C ALA A 217 -20.12 12.79 20.24
N ARG A 218 -19.18 13.74 20.32
CA ARG A 218 -19.35 15.05 20.96
C ARG A 218 -20.25 16.00 20.16
N ARG A 219 -20.25 15.89 18.82
CA ARG A 219 -21.05 16.72 17.91
C ARG A 219 -21.72 15.84 16.86
N LEU A 220 -22.97 16.16 16.54
CA LEU A 220 -23.81 15.38 15.63
C LEU A 220 -24.42 16.27 14.53
N LEU A 221 -24.22 15.88 13.28
CA LEU A 221 -24.88 16.48 12.11
C LEU A 221 -25.67 15.42 11.34
N LEU A 222 -26.95 15.71 11.14
CA LEU A 222 -27.87 14.88 10.37
C LEU A 222 -28.06 15.49 8.98
N LEU A 223 -27.72 14.72 7.96
CA LEU A 223 -27.92 15.08 6.57
C LEU A 223 -29.13 14.29 6.05
N ARG A 224 -30.17 14.99 5.59
CA ARG A 224 -31.47 14.41 5.20
C ARG A 224 -31.79 14.63 3.74
N ASP A 225 -32.46 13.68 3.13
CA ASP A 225 -33.09 13.89 1.83
C ASP A 225 -34.48 14.56 2.01
N PRO A 226 -34.70 15.78 1.51
CA PRO A 226 -35.95 16.50 1.68
C PRO A 226 -37.15 15.80 1.01
N LEU A 227 -36.96 14.94 0.00
CA LEU A 227 -38.05 14.28 -0.73
C LEU A 227 -38.47 12.94 -0.11
N ARG A 228 -37.56 12.24 0.60
CA ARG A 228 -37.86 10.94 1.26
C ARG A 228 -38.40 11.05 2.68
N ALA A 229 -38.37 12.25 3.28
CA ALA A 229 -39.01 12.51 4.57
C ALA A 229 -40.54 12.25 4.55
N ALA A 230 -41.15 12.27 3.36
CA ALA A 230 -42.57 11.98 3.13
C ALA A 230 -42.74 10.63 2.42
N GLY A 231 -42.67 9.53 3.17
CA GLY A 231 -43.19 8.23 2.75
C GLY A 231 -42.35 7.45 1.75
N SER A 232 -41.45 6.59 2.25
CA SER A 232 -41.10 5.37 1.52
C SER A 232 -41.21 4.17 2.47
N THR A 233 -42.23 3.36 2.25
CA THR A 233 -42.36 1.99 2.73
C THR A 233 -41.04 1.25 2.56
N LEU A 234 -40.63 0.49 3.58
CA LEU A 234 -39.45 -0.38 3.63
C LEU A 234 -39.33 -1.18 2.32
N ALA A 235 -38.54 -0.69 1.38
CA ALA A 235 -38.16 -1.45 0.20
C ALA A 235 -37.28 -2.60 0.69
N ARG A 236 -37.81 -3.82 0.61
CA ARG A 236 -37.07 -5.06 0.89
C ARG A 236 -35.75 -4.99 0.10
N VAL A 237 -34.62 -5.00 0.81
CA VAL A 237 -33.28 -4.90 0.20
C VAL A 237 -33.16 -5.97 -0.88
N ASP A 238 -32.98 -5.54 -2.14
CA ASP A 238 -32.78 -6.43 -3.28
C ASP A 238 -31.42 -7.14 -3.12
N PRO A 239 -31.36 -8.47 -2.96
CA PRO A 239 -30.11 -9.20 -2.78
C PRO A 239 -29.09 -8.93 -3.90
N GLY A 240 -29.56 -8.74 -5.13
CA GLY A 240 -28.70 -8.42 -6.27
C GLY A 240 -28.06 -7.03 -6.15
N ARG A 241 -28.74 -6.05 -5.54
CA ARG A 241 -28.16 -4.74 -5.26
C ARG A 241 -27.09 -4.81 -4.18
N ARG A 242 -27.35 -5.53 -3.09
CA ARG A 242 -26.37 -5.73 -2.01
C ARG A 242 -25.08 -6.36 -2.54
N LEU A 243 -25.19 -7.45 -3.32
CA LEU A 243 -24.03 -8.12 -3.91
C LEU A 243 -23.25 -7.20 -4.86
N ARG A 244 -23.92 -6.33 -5.63
CA ARG A 244 -23.23 -5.34 -6.47
C ARG A 244 -22.47 -4.31 -5.64
N ALA A 245 -23.09 -3.78 -4.58
CA ALA A 245 -22.41 -2.84 -3.68
C ALA A 245 -21.18 -3.50 -3.00
N GLU A 246 -21.30 -4.75 -2.58
CA GLU A 246 -20.18 -5.53 -2.04
C GLU A 246 -19.07 -5.74 -3.08
N LEU A 247 -19.44 -6.13 -4.30
CA LEU A 247 -18.48 -6.29 -5.40
C LEU A 247 -17.77 -4.98 -5.71
N ASP A 248 -18.49 -3.86 -5.80
CA ASP A 248 -17.93 -2.55 -6.08
C ASP A 248 -16.95 -2.13 -4.98
N MET A 249 -17.29 -2.35 -3.71
CA MET A 249 -16.39 -2.15 -2.58
C MET A 249 -15.11 -2.94 -2.72
N LEU A 250 -15.21 -4.24 -2.98
CA LEU A 250 -14.07 -5.12 -3.12
C LEU A 250 -13.20 -4.76 -4.34
N VAL A 251 -13.82 -4.32 -5.44
CA VAL A 251 -13.09 -3.83 -6.61
C VAL A 251 -12.31 -2.55 -6.28
N GLN A 252 -12.87 -1.64 -5.46
CA GLN A 252 -12.12 -0.48 -4.98
C GLN A 252 -10.89 -0.88 -4.18
N GLU A 253 -11.07 -1.76 -3.20
CA GLU A 253 -9.99 -2.28 -2.36
C GLU A 253 -8.92 -3.01 -3.18
N LEU A 254 -9.34 -3.75 -4.21
CA LEU A 254 -8.41 -4.39 -5.14
C LEU A 254 -7.55 -3.36 -5.89
N GLY A 255 -8.15 -2.28 -6.39
CA GLY A 255 -7.41 -1.19 -7.04
C GLY A 255 -6.42 -0.50 -6.11
N ASP A 256 -6.81 -0.27 -4.85
CA ASP A 256 -5.94 0.30 -3.82
C ASP A 256 -4.75 -0.60 -3.50
N MET A 257 -5.01 -1.90 -3.34
CA MET A 257 -3.98 -2.89 -3.05
C MET A 257 -3.01 -3.10 -4.22
N GLU A 258 -3.51 -3.13 -5.46
CA GLU A 258 -2.66 -3.21 -6.67
C GLU A 258 -1.75 -1.97 -6.77
N LEU A 259 -2.31 -0.77 -6.58
CA LEU A 259 -1.53 0.47 -6.59
C LEU A 259 -0.44 0.43 -5.52
N GLU A 260 -0.80 0.10 -4.28
CA GLU A 260 0.16 0.09 -3.17
C GLU A 260 1.26 -0.94 -3.37
N PHE A 261 0.90 -2.12 -3.86
CA PHE A 261 1.87 -3.18 -4.17
C PHE A 261 2.82 -2.77 -5.29
N ALA A 262 2.30 -2.23 -6.40
CA ALA A 262 3.11 -1.75 -7.51
C ALA A 262 4.04 -0.60 -7.07
N THR A 263 3.55 0.29 -6.21
CA THR A 263 4.34 1.39 -5.62
C THR A 263 5.46 0.85 -4.72
N ALA A 264 5.14 -0.09 -3.83
CA ALA A 264 6.14 -0.73 -2.95
C ALA A 264 7.26 -1.39 -3.75
N GLN A 265 6.91 -2.08 -4.84
CA GLN A 265 7.88 -2.74 -5.72
C GLN A 265 8.75 -1.74 -6.46
N ALA A 266 8.19 -0.64 -6.97
CA ALA A 266 8.95 0.39 -7.67
C ALA A 266 9.94 1.11 -6.74
N GLU A 267 9.49 1.52 -5.55
CA GLU A 267 10.34 2.16 -4.54
C GLU A 267 11.45 1.21 -4.06
N LEU A 268 11.11 -0.06 -3.80
CA LEU A 268 12.11 -1.04 -3.41
C LEU A 268 13.12 -1.30 -4.54
N ALA A 269 12.68 -1.35 -5.80
CA ALA A 269 13.58 -1.50 -6.94
C ALA A 269 14.54 -0.31 -7.05
N GLU A 270 14.06 0.93 -6.89
CA GLU A 270 14.91 2.12 -6.87
C GLU A 270 15.91 2.10 -5.71
N PHE A 271 15.45 1.76 -4.51
CA PHE A 271 16.32 1.59 -3.37
C PHE A 271 17.38 0.51 -3.61
N THR A 272 16.99 -0.61 -4.23
CA THR A 272 17.88 -1.73 -4.54
C THR A 272 18.99 -1.29 -5.49
N ARG A 273 18.67 -0.53 -6.54
CA ARG A 273 19.67 0.06 -7.45
C ARG A 273 20.69 0.90 -6.68
N ARG A 274 20.18 1.86 -5.90
CA ARG A 274 21.02 2.76 -5.09
C ARG A 274 21.88 2.00 -4.08
N TYR A 275 21.33 0.98 -3.44
CA TYR A 275 22.05 0.10 -2.52
C TYR A 275 23.18 -0.64 -3.24
N HIS A 276 22.92 -1.24 -4.41
CA HIS A 276 23.96 -1.94 -5.17
C HIS A 276 25.07 -1.01 -5.63
N ASP A 277 24.73 0.19 -6.11
CA ASP A 277 25.71 1.17 -6.57
C ASP A 277 26.61 1.71 -5.45
N LEU A 278 26.04 2.02 -4.29
CA LEU A 278 26.79 2.59 -3.16
C LEU A 278 27.48 1.51 -2.33
N VAL A 279 26.79 0.41 -2.02
CA VAL A 279 27.20 -0.58 -1.03
C VAL A 279 27.60 -1.89 -1.70
N GLY A 280 26.76 -2.44 -2.59
CA GLY A 280 26.96 -3.76 -3.19
C GLY A 280 28.31 -3.92 -3.92
N ARG A 281 28.67 -2.95 -4.77
CA ARG A 281 29.96 -2.94 -5.48
C ARG A 281 31.16 -2.95 -4.52
N ARG A 282 31.09 -2.18 -3.43
CA ARG A 282 32.15 -2.09 -2.41
C ARG A 282 32.27 -3.37 -1.58
N LEU A 283 31.14 -4.02 -1.26
CA LEU A 283 31.14 -5.31 -0.58
C LEU A 283 31.82 -6.39 -1.44
N ALA A 284 31.46 -6.48 -2.73
CA ALA A 284 32.10 -7.42 -3.65
C ALA A 284 33.61 -7.19 -3.78
N GLU A 285 34.05 -5.92 -3.82
CA GLU A 285 35.47 -5.57 -3.82
C GLU A 285 36.17 -5.96 -2.51
N LEU A 286 35.51 -5.72 -1.36
CA LEU A 286 36.06 -6.07 -0.06
C LEU A 286 36.23 -7.58 0.09
N ASP A 287 35.22 -8.36 -0.31
CA ASP A 287 35.29 -9.83 -0.31
C ASP A 287 36.45 -10.32 -1.19
N LEU A 288 36.66 -9.71 -2.36
CA LEU A 288 37.79 -10.03 -3.24
C LEU A 288 39.14 -9.76 -2.55
N LEU A 289 39.30 -8.62 -1.88
CA LEU A 289 40.53 -8.30 -1.15
C LEU A 289 40.74 -9.25 0.04
N GLN A 290 39.69 -9.56 0.79
CA GLN A 290 39.74 -10.52 1.90
C GLN A 290 40.13 -11.92 1.40
N ALA A 291 39.59 -12.37 0.26
CA ALA A 291 40.00 -13.62 -0.37
C ALA A 291 41.49 -13.63 -0.75
N ARG A 292 42.00 -12.51 -1.29
CA ARG A 292 43.44 -12.36 -1.61
C ARG A 292 44.30 -12.41 -0.34
N ILE A 293 43.92 -11.70 0.72
CA ILE A 293 44.62 -11.71 2.01
C ILE A 293 44.65 -13.13 2.59
N ALA A 294 43.50 -13.79 2.67
CA ALA A 294 43.41 -15.16 3.19
C ALA A 294 44.25 -16.15 2.38
N ARG A 295 44.28 -16.00 1.05
CA ARG A 295 45.14 -16.80 0.16
C ARG A 295 46.64 -16.56 0.43
N HIS A 296 47.06 -15.32 0.64
CA HIS A 296 48.45 -15.01 1.00
C HIS A 296 48.84 -15.64 2.35
N LEU A 297 47.97 -15.53 3.35
CA LEU A 297 48.21 -16.13 4.68
C LEU A 297 48.30 -17.66 4.59
N ALA A 298 47.40 -18.31 3.86
CA ALA A 298 47.43 -19.75 3.65
C ALA A 298 48.68 -20.24 2.90
N ARG A 299 49.25 -19.42 1.99
CA ARG A 299 50.51 -19.74 1.31
C ARG A 299 51.72 -19.66 2.24
N ARG A 300 51.72 -18.72 3.20
CA ARG A 300 52.80 -18.58 4.19
C ARG A 300 52.78 -19.68 5.25
N ALA A 301 51.60 -20.22 5.56
CA ALA A 301 51.43 -21.33 6.50
C ALA A 301 50.83 -22.55 5.77
N PRO A 302 51.55 -23.19 4.83
CA PRO A 302 50.99 -24.25 4.00
C PRO A 302 50.60 -25.48 4.81
N ALA A 303 51.12 -25.67 6.03
CA ALA A 303 50.73 -26.72 6.95
C ALA A 303 49.43 -26.41 7.73
N ASP A 304 49.04 -25.15 7.88
CA ASP A 304 47.85 -24.75 8.63
C ASP A 304 46.54 -25.02 7.85
N ALA A 305 45.80 -26.03 8.30
CA ALA A 305 44.53 -26.42 7.71
C ALA A 305 43.44 -25.35 7.87
N ALA A 306 43.45 -24.60 8.98
CA ALA A 306 42.46 -23.56 9.23
C ALA A 306 42.65 -22.38 8.26
N ALA A 307 43.90 -21.95 8.03
CA ALA A 307 44.22 -20.91 7.05
C ALA A 307 43.81 -21.32 5.63
N ARG A 308 44.06 -22.57 5.21
CA ARG A 308 43.63 -23.09 3.90
C ARG A 308 42.10 -23.11 3.77
N HIS A 309 41.39 -23.54 4.81
CA HIS A 309 39.93 -23.55 4.82
C HIS A 309 39.35 -22.13 4.75
N GLN A 310 39.90 -21.19 5.52
CA GLN A 310 39.50 -19.79 5.48
C GLN A 310 39.70 -19.16 4.09
N ALA A 311 40.83 -19.44 3.43
CA ALA A 311 41.09 -18.97 2.07
C ALA A 311 40.07 -19.50 1.05
N ARG A 312 39.68 -20.78 1.16
CA ARG A 312 38.63 -21.37 0.31
C ARG A 312 37.27 -20.73 0.55
N ARG A 313 36.89 -20.54 1.83
CA ARG A 313 35.62 -19.89 2.19
C ARG A 313 35.56 -18.44 1.68
N ALA A 314 36.62 -17.67 1.89
CA ALA A 314 36.70 -16.28 1.42
C ALA A 314 36.65 -16.20 -0.12
N GLN A 315 37.30 -17.13 -0.83
CA GLN A 315 37.19 -17.19 -2.28
C GLN A 315 35.77 -17.51 -2.76
N SER A 316 35.12 -18.50 -2.15
CA SER A 316 33.72 -18.85 -2.44
C SER A 316 32.79 -17.65 -2.25
N GLN A 317 32.98 -16.89 -1.16
CA GLN A 317 32.20 -15.68 -0.88
C GLN A 317 32.48 -14.58 -1.92
N ALA A 318 33.74 -14.31 -2.27
CA ALA A 318 34.08 -13.33 -3.29
C ALA A 318 33.50 -13.67 -4.68
N GLU A 319 33.50 -14.94 -5.06
CA GLU A 319 32.90 -15.41 -6.32
C GLU A 319 31.37 -15.25 -6.30
N GLN A 320 30.71 -15.53 -5.17
CA GLN A 320 29.28 -15.30 -5.01
C GLN A 320 28.92 -13.81 -5.12
N SER A 321 29.58 -12.95 -4.33
CA SER A 321 29.33 -11.51 -4.33
C SER A 321 29.59 -10.88 -5.69
N ARG A 322 30.61 -11.36 -6.42
CA ARG A 322 30.88 -10.93 -7.80
C ARG A 322 29.74 -11.29 -8.75
N ARG A 323 29.29 -12.55 -8.74
CA ARG A 323 28.19 -13.01 -9.60
C ARG A 323 26.89 -12.25 -9.32
N GLU A 324 26.59 -12.02 -8.04
CA GLU A 324 25.42 -11.23 -7.63
C GLU A 324 25.52 -9.80 -8.18
N ASN A 325 26.66 -9.13 -8.02
CA ASN A 325 26.87 -7.78 -8.52
C ASN A 325 26.81 -7.69 -10.06
N GLU A 326 27.38 -8.66 -10.78
CA GLU A 326 27.28 -8.74 -12.26
C GLU A 326 25.83 -8.91 -12.72
N ARG A 327 25.08 -9.83 -12.09
CA ARG A 327 23.65 -10.06 -12.39
C ARG A 327 22.81 -8.80 -12.17
N PHE A 328 23.07 -8.04 -11.10
CA PHE A 328 22.37 -6.78 -10.86
C PHE A 328 22.72 -5.71 -11.90
N ALA A 329 23.99 -5.59 -12.28
CA ALA A 329 24.42 -4.63 -13.29
C ALA A 329 23.86 -4.90 -14.70
N GLU A 330 23.44 -6.13 -14.99
CA GLU A 330 22.71 -6.47 -16.21
C GLU A 330 21.25 -6.04 -16.15
N LEU A 331 20.57 -6.30 -15.03
CA LEU A 331 19.17 -5.94 -14.81
C LEU A 331 18.93 -4.42 -14.73
N ASP A 332 19.95 -3.67 -14.28
CA ASP A 332 19.83 -2.23 -14.04
C ASP A 332 19.80 -1.37 -15.31
N ARG A 333 20.35 -1.86 -16.43
CA ARG A 333 20.45 -1.11 -17.70
C ARG A 333 19.08 -0.78 -18.32
N GLU A 334 18.02 -1.41 -17.85
CA GLU A 334 16.67 -1.28 -18.39
C GLU A 334 15.84 -0.15 -17.73
N ALA A 335 16.35 0.51 -16.69
CA ALA A 335 15.62 1.55 -15.94
C ALA A 335 16.13 2.96 -16.25
N GLU A 336 15.43 3.70 -17.11
CA GLU A 336 15.87 5.04 -17.56
C GLU A 336 15.47 6.20 -16.63
N LYS A 337 14.41 6.06 -15.82
CA LYS A 337 13.82 7.17 -15.05
C LYS A 337 13.65 6.84 -13.56
N PRO A 338 13.90 7.81 -12.64
CA PRO A 338 13.54 7.68 -11.23
C PRO A 338 12.04 7.48 -11.04
N PHE A 339 11.63 6.71 -10.04
CA PHE A 339 10.22 6.48 -9.76
C PHE A 339 9.67 7.64 -8.92
N ALA A 340 8.94 8.54 -9.58
CA ALA A 340 8.32 9.70 -8.95
C ALA A 340 6.88 9.86 -9.45
N PRO A 341 5.97 8.96 -9.07
CA PRO A 341 4.61 8.97 -9.58
C PRO A 341 3.84 10.21 -9.11
N SER A 342 3.22 10.92 -10.03
CA SER A 342 2.30 12.03 -9.71
C SER A 342 1.02 11.50 -9.05
N ARG A 343 0.29 12.37 -8.32
CA ARG A 343 -1.03 12.04 -7.77
C ARG A 343 -2.00 11.58 -8.87
N ASP A 344 -1.97 12.24 -10.03
CA ASP A 344 -2.81 11.90 -11.18
C ASP A 344 -2.45 10.54 -11.78
N LEU A 345 -1.16 10.21 -11.87
CA LEU A 345 -0.68 8.90 -12.32
C LEU A 345 -1.17 7.78 -11.39
N LYS A 346 -1.05 7.97 -10.07
CA LYS A 346 -1.56 7.00 -9.07
C LYS A 346 -3.07 6.80 -9.23
N ARG A 347 -3.82 7.89 -9.39
CA ARG A 347 -5.28 7.84 -9.60
C ARG A 347 -5.63 7.10 -10.89
N LEU A 348 -4.95 7.41 -11.99
CA LEU A 348 -5.16 6.75 -13.29
C LEU A 348 -4.88 5.25 -13.21
N PHE A 349 -3.76 4.85 -12.60
CA PHE A 349 -3.43 3.44 -12.42
C PHE A 349 -4.46 2.71 -11.56
N ARG A 350 -4.86 3.30 -10.41
CA ARG A 350 -5.91 2.75 -9.52
C ARG A 350 -7.20 2.49 -10.28
N GLN A 351 -7.70 3.49 -11.02
CA GLN A 351 -8.92 3.39 -11.82
C GLN A 351 -8.81 2.35 -12.94
N LEU A 352 -7.65 2.27 -13.58
CA LEU A 352 -7.41 1.30 -14.64
C LEU A 352 -7.42 -0.12 -14.06
N ALA A 353 -6.68 -0.37 -12.98
CA ALA A 353 -6.62 -1.66 -12.29
C ALA A 353 -8.02 -2.17 -11.89
N GLN A 354 -8.90 -1.29 -11.40
CA GLN A 354 -10.29 -1.64 -11.09
C GLN A 354 -11.09 -2.16 -12.30
N LYS A 355 -10.81 -1.63 -13.50
CA LYS A 355 -11.53 -1.95 -14.75
C LYS A 355 -10.96 -3.20 -15.41
N ILE A 356 -9.65 -3.26 -15.59
CA ILE A 356 -8.97 -4.27 -16.42
C ILE A 356 -8.54 -5.51 -15.63
N HIS A 357 -8.90 -5.65 -14.36
CA HIS A 357 -8.42 -6.78 -13.56
C HIS A 357 -8.89 -8.14 -14.13
N PRO A 358 -8.00 -9.14 -14.30
CA PRO A 358 -8.34 -10.44 -14.91
C PRO A 358 -9.36 -11.28 -14.14
N ASP A 359 -9.52 -11.05 -12.84
CA ASP A 359 -10.55 -11.77 -12.03
C ASP A 359 -11.99 -11.34 -12.31
N ARG A 360 -12.16 -10.21 -12.99
CA ARG A 360 -13.44 -9.72 -13.49
C ARG A 360 -13.75 -10.24 -14.90
N ALA A 361 -12.91 -11.13 -15.44
CA ALA A 361 -13.12 -11.68 -16.76
C ALA A 361 -14.31 -12.64 -16.82
N GLU A 362 -15.07 -12.56 -17.91
CA GLU A 362 -16.24 -13.43 -18.15
C GLU A 362 -15.84 -14.81 -18.69
N ASN A 363 -14.75 -14.85 -19.47
CA ASN A 363 -14.23 -16.06 -20.11
C ASN A 363 -12.69 -16.03 -20.18
N GLU A 364 -12.08 -17.10 -20.69
CA GLU A 364 -10.62 -17.24 -20.69
C GLU A 364 -9.91 -16.29 -21.68
N ALA A 365 -10.56 -15.95 -22.80
CA ALA A 365 -10.00 -14.99 -23.75
C ALA A 365 -9.99 -13.57 -23.16
N ASP A 366 -11.08 -13.16 -22.52
CA ASP A 366 -11.15 -11.90 -21.75
C ASP A 366 -10.11 -11.90 -20.61
N ARG A 367 -9.92 -13.03 -19.92
CA ARG A 367 -8.89 -13.17 -18.88
C ARG A 367 -7.48 -12.97 -19.43
N ALA A 368 -7.16 -13.58 -20.57
CA ALA A 368 -5.86 -13.43 -21.21
C ALA A 368 -5.59 -11.97 -21.60
N TRP A 369 -6.55 -11.33 -22.28
CA TRP A 369 -6.43 -9.93 -22.68
C TRP A 369 -6.26 -8.98 -21.48
N ARG A 370 -7.09 -9.13 -20.43
CA ARG A 370 -6.96 -8.38 -19.18
C ARG A 370 -5.63 -8.61 -18.47
N THR A 371 -5.09 -9.82 -18.53
CA THR A 371 -3.78 -10.15 -17.97
C THR A 371 -2.66 -9.39 -18.69
N GLU A 372 -2.73 -9.30 -20.02
CA GLU A 372 -1.78 -8.53 -20.84
C GLU A 372 -1.87 -7.04 -20.50
N LEU A 373 -3.08 -6.45 -20.52
CA LEU A 373 -3.29 -5.04 -20.18
C LEU A 373 -2.82 -4.73 -18.75
N MET A 374 -3.09 -5.59 -17.78
CA MET A 374 -2.68 -5.37 -16.38
C MET A 374 -1.15 -5.48 -16.22
N SER A 375 -0.50 -6.41 -16.93
CA SER A 375 0.96 -6.52 -16.96
C SER A 375 1.60 -5.26 -17.54
N GLU A 376 1.04 -4.74 -18.64
CA GLU A 376 1.48 -3.50 -19.26
C GLU A 376 1.23 -2.27 -18.39
N ALA A 377 0.07 -2.18 -17.73
CA ALA A 377 -0.24 -1.10 -16.81
C ALA A 377 0.73 -1.08 -15.62
N ASN A 378 1.06 -2.25 -15.06
CA ASN A 378 2.06 -2.36 -14.00
C ASN A 378 3.45 -1.88 -14.46
N ARG A 379 3.87 -2.25 -15.68
CA ARG A 379 5.14 -1.82 -16.27
C ARG A 379 5.17 -0.30 -16.45
N ALA A 380 4.13 0.27 -17.06
CA ALA A 380 3.99 1.70 -17.28
C ALA A 380 3.98 2.50 -15.97
N TYR A 381 3.24 2.03 -14.96
CA TYR A 381 3.21 2.67 -13.65
C TYR A 381 4.59 2.70 -12.98
N ARG A 382 5.32 1.57 -12.96
CA ARG A 382 6.68 1.52 -12.39
C ARG A 382 7.69 2.37 -13.16
N ALA A 383 7.47 2.59 -14.46
CA ALA A 383 8.26 3.49 -15.29
C ALA A 383 7.84 4.97 -15.17
N SER A 384 6.81 5.28 -14.36
CA SER A 384 6.17 6.60 -14.28
C SER A 384 5.68 7.14 -15.63
N ASP A 385 5.21 6.25 -16.51
CA ASP A 385 4.75 6.59 -17.87
C ASP A 385 3.23 6.80 -17.92
N GLU A 386 2.83 8.06 -17.74
CA GLU A 386 1.41 8.46 -17.76
C GLU A 386 0.77 8.33 -19.14
N MET A 387 1.54 8.51 -20.21
CA MET A 387 1.03 8.44 -21.58
C MET A 387 0.63 7.00 -21.90
N VAL A 388 1.47 6.03 -21.58
CA VAL A 388 1.16 4.61 -21.78
C VAL A 388 -0.07 4.19 -20.97
N LEU A 389 -0.24 4.65 -19.71
CA LEU A 389 -1.46 4.35 -18.96
C LEU A 389 -2.73 4.93 -19.61
N ARG A 390 -2.65 6.11 -20.24
CA ARG A 390 -3.77 6.68 -21.01
C ARG A 390 -4.06 5.85 -22.27
N ASP A 391 -3.03 5.37 -22.95
CA ASP A 391 -3.19 4.55 -24.14
C ASP A 391 -3.84 3.20 -23.80
N ILE A 392 -3.44 2.55 -22.70
CA ILE A 392 -4.09 1.31 -22.22
C ILE A 392 -5.56 1.58 -21.89
N LEU A 393 -5.87 2.72 -21.25
CA LEU A 393 -7.26 3.09 -20.97
C LEU A 393 -8.07 3.29 -22.26
N ALA A 394 -7.49 3.90 -23.28
CA ALA A 394 -8.12 4.07 -24.58
C ALA A 394 -8.33 2.73 -25.30
N GLN A 395 -7.34 1.83 -25.28
CA GLN A 395 -7.46 0.47 -25.81
C GLN A 395 -8.58 -0.31 -25.10
N TRP A 396 -8.65 -0.24 -23.78
CA TRP A 396 -9.74 -0.84 -23.01
C TRP A 396 -11.12 -0.29 -23.40
N GLN A 397 -11.22 1.03 -23.65
CA GLN A 397 -12.46 1.67 -24.10
C GLN A 397 -12.85 1.28 -25.54
N ALA A 398 -11.88 1.06 -26.43
CA ALA A 398 -12.12 0.60 -27.80
C ALA A 398 -12.58 -0.87 -27.86
N GLY A 399 -12.20 -1.68 -26.88
CA GLY A 399 -12.45 -3.13 -26.86
C GLY A 399 -11.34 -3.92 -27.59
N PRO A 400 -11.34 -5.26 -27.49
CA PRO A 400 -10.35 -6.07 -28.19
C PRO A 400 -10.55 -5.93 -29.71
N ASP A 401 -9.49 -5.57 -30.44
CA ASP A 401 -9.49 -5.55 -31.90
C ASP A 401 -9.96 -6.91 -32.40
N THR A 402 -11.18 -6.96 -32.94
CA THR A 402 -11.68 -8.15 -33.62
C THR A 402 -11.14 -8.09 -35.04
N PRO A 403 -10.25 -9.01 -35.49
CA PRO A 403 -9.90 -9.07 -36.89
C PRO A 403 -11.18 -9.43 -37.66
N ILE A 404 -11.70 -8.50 -38.46
CA ILE A 404 -12.76 -8.78 -39.41
C ILE A 404 -12.19 -9.76 -40.44
N PRO A 405 -12.68 -11.02 -40.53
CA PRO A 405 -12.26 -11.89 -41.63
C PRO A 405 -12.81 -11.30 -42.93
N PRO A 406 -12.02 -11.20 -44.01
CA PRO A 406 -12.55 -10.78 -45.30
C PRO A 406 -13.44 -11.89 -45.84
N GLY A 407 -14.76 -11.71 -45.73
CA GLY A 407 -15.76 -12.59 -46.29
C GLY A 407 -16.41 -13.52 -45.26
N GLY A 408 -17.50 -13.08 -44.67
CA GLY A 408 -18.35 -13.91 -43.83
C GLY A 408 -19.59 -13.15 -43.37
N SER A 409 -20.72 -13.46 -44.01
CA SER A 409 -22.06 -12.92 -43.73
C SER A 409 -22.35 -12.70 -42.25
N ALA A 410 -22.88 -11.51 -41.94
CA ALA A 410 -23.55 -11.19 -40.70
C ALA A 410 -24.77 -12.10 -40.51
N SER A 411 -24.59 -13.23 -39.80
CA SER A 411 -25.69 -14.03 -39.26
C SER A 411 -25.19 -15.06 -38.26
N ALA A 412 -25.23 -14.69 -36.97
CA ALA A 412 -25.37 -15.62 -35.86
C ALA A 412 -26.21 -14.97 -34.74
N ARG A 413 -27.49 -14.73 -35.02
CA ARG A 413 -28.52 -14.78 -33.98
C ARG A 413 -28.86 -16.26 -33.76
N GLY A 414 -28.35 -16.81 -32.67
CA GLY A 414 -28.77 -18.09 -32.09
C GLY A 414 -28.18 -18.10 -30.68
N VAL A 415 -28.90 -18.24 -29.59
CA VAL A 415 -30.28 -18.64 -29.31
C VAL A 415 -30.85 -17.57 -28.37
N ALA A 416 -32.16 -17.36 -28.36
CA ALA A 416 -32.81 -16.63 -27.28
C ALA A 416 -32.56 -17.39 -25.96
N ALA A 417 -31.43 -17.12 -25.32
CA ALA A 417 -31.26 -17.42 -23.92
C ALA A 417 -32.29 -16.54 -23.21
N ASN A 418 -33.21 -17.18 -22.49
CA ASN A 418 -34.05 -16.47 -21.54
C ASN A 418 -33.15 -15.53 -20.73
N PRO A 419 -33.58 -14.27 -20.45
CA PRO A 419 -32.83 -13.42 -19.54
C PRO A 419 -32.51 -14.25 -18.29
N PRO A 420 -31.25 -14.22 -17.79
CA PRO A 420 -30.87 -15.05 -16.67
C PRO A 420 -31.91 -14.85 -15.56
N THR A 421 -32.41 -15.95 -15.02
CA THR A 421 -33.27 -15.87 -13.84
C THR A 421 -32.53 -15.05 -12.78
N SER A 422 -33.28 -14.32 -11.95
CA SER A 422 -32.75 -13.55 -10.81
C SER A 422 -31.64 -14.33 -10.08
N ASP A 423 -31.86 -15.62 -9.86
CA ASP A 423 -30.96 -16.52 -9.13
C ASP A 423 -29.66 -16.87 -9.89
N ALA A 424 -29.70 -16.96 -11.22
CA ALA A 424 -28.50 -17.20 -12.02
C ALA A 424 -27.59 -15.96 -12.08
N ALA A 425 -28.21 -14.76 -12.10
CA ALA A 425 -27.48 -13.50 -12.05
C ALA A 425 -26.83 -13.24 -10.68
N THR A 426 -27.52 -13.54 -9.57
CA THR A 426 -26.94 -13.46 -8.22
C THR A 426 -25.81 -14.46 -8.04
N ALA A 427 -25.98 -15.71 -8.47
CA ALA A 427 -24.92 -16.73 -8.42
C ALA A 427 -23.69 -16.37 -9.29
N ALA A 428 -23.85 -15.56 -10.34
CA ALA A 428 -22.72 -15.03 -11.11
C ALA A 428 -21.96 -13.95 -10.32
N LEU A 429 -22.68 -13.02 -9.68
CA LEU A 429 -22.09 -11.99 -8.82
C LEU A 429 -21.33 -12.60 -7.63
N GLU A 430 -21.91 -13.59 -6.95
CA GLU A 430 -21.24 -14.29 -5.84
C GLU A 430 -19.92 -14.93 -6.27
N ARG A 431 -19.90 -15.57 -7.45
CA ARG A 431 -18.67 -16.15 -8.00
C ARG A 431 -17.62 -15.08 -8.35
N GLU A 432 -18.04 -13.92 -8.84
CA GLU A 432 -17.13 -12.79 -9.11
C GLU A 432 -16.56 -12.23 -7.82
N ILE A 433 -17.41 -11.97 -6.82
CA ILE A 433 -17.04 -11.55 -5.47
C ILE A 433 -15.98 -12.49 -4.89
N GLN A 434 -16.21 -13.81 -4.93
CA GLN A 434 -15.24 -14.80 -4.44
C GLN A 434 -13.90 -14.79 -5.19
N ARG A 435 -13.87 -14.44 -6.48
CA ARG A 435 -12.60 -14.26 -7.22
C ARG A 435 -11.86 -13.02 -6.74
N VAL A 436 -12.54 -11.88 -6.67
CA VAL A 436 -11.97 -10.60 -6.20
C VAL A 436 -11.47 -10.72 -4.76
N GLN A 437 -12.23 -11.35 -3.87
CA GLN A 437 -11.84 -11.60 -2.48
C GLN A 437 -10.54 -12.41 -2.36
N ARG A 438 -10.43 -13.52 -3.11
CA ARG A 438 -9.21 -14.33 -3.14
C ARG A 438 -8.00 -13.55 -3.64
N ARG A 439 -8.21 -12.65 -4.60
CA ARG A 439 -7.16 -11.80 -5.13
C ARG A 439 -6.68 -10.75 -4.15
N ILE A 440 -7.58 -10.04 -3.47
CA ILE A 440 -7.22 -9.09 -2.42
C ILE A 440 -6.37 -9.79 -1.35
N ALA A 441 -6.80 -10.99 -0.91
CA ALA A 441 -6.04 -11.79 0.03
C ALA A 441 -4.64 -12.18 -0.50
N ALA A 442 -4.55 -12.58 -1.77
CA ALA A 442 -3.28 -12.93 -2.41
C ALA A 442 -2.32 -11.73 -2.50
N ILE A 443 -2.79 -10.56 -2.94
CA ILE A 443 -1.98 -9.32 -3.02
C ILE A 443 -1.56 -8.87 -1.63
N SER A 444 -2.48 -8.94 -0.65
CA SER A 444 -2.17 -8.61 0.75
C SER A 444 -1.06 -9.51 1.30
N ALA A 445 -1.09 -10.81 1.00
CA ALA A 445 -0.03 -11.74 1.37
C ALA A 445 1.29 -11.49 0.60
N GLN A 446 1.22 -11.06 -0.67
CA GLN A 446 2.40 -10.66 -1.45
C GLN A 446 3.05 -9.39 -0.88
N LEU A 447 2.25 -8.36 -0.60
CA LEU A 447 2.70 -7.12 0.02
C LEU A 447 3.31 -7.40 1.39
N ASN A 448 2.65 -8.16 2.26
CA ASN A 448 3.21 -8.50 3.58
C ASN A 448 4.53 -9.27 3.50
N ARG A 449 4.69 -10.17 2.53
CA ARG A 449 5.98 -10.85 2.27
C ARG A 449 7.06 -9.88 1.81
N LEU A 450 6.71 -8.90 0.96
CA LEU A 450 7.63 -7.85 0.53
C LEU A 450 8.10 -7.01 1.72
N LEU A 451 7.14 -6.56 2.55
CA LEU A 451 7.39 -5.73 3.75
C LEU A 451 8.24 -6.46 4.81
N ALA A 452 8.17 -7.80 4.86
CA ALA A 452 8.94 -8.63 5.80
C ALA A 452 10.31 -9.07 5.25
N SER A 453 10.70 -8.64 4.05
CA SER A 453 12.00 -8.99 3.47
C SER A 453 13.13 -8.17 4.09
N LYS A 454 14.33 -8.76 4.24
CA LYS A 454 15.52 -8.07 4.77
C LYS A 454 15.90 -6.80 3.99
N LEU A 455 15.67 -6.82 2.68
CA LEU A 455 15.93 -5.66 1.82
C LEU A 455 14.94 -4.53 2.13
N TYR A 456 13.68 -4.88 2.42
CA TYR A 456 12.68 -3.91 2.85
C TYR A 456 12.96 -3.38 4.26
N GLU A 457 13.45 -4.22 5.19
CA GLU A 457 13.91 -3.77 6.51
C GLU A 457 15.01 -2.71 6.38
N LEU A 458 15.98 -2.93 5.49
CA LEU A 458 17.03 -1.95 5.21
C LEU A 458 16.47 -0.68 4.56
N PHE A 459 15.52 -0.81 3.62
CA PHE A 459 14.80 0.32 3.03
C PHE A 459 14.08 1.16 4.11
N ALA A 460 13.34 0.52 5.01
CA ALA A 460 12.65 1.19 6.10
C ALA A 460 13.64 1.89 7.06
N ALA A 461 14.76 1.24 7.40
CA ALA A 461 15.81 1.85 8.21
C ALA A 461 16.45 3.06 7.53
N ALA A 462 16.70 2.99 6.21
CA ALA A 462 17.23 4.10 5.43
C ALA A 462 16.25 5.28 5.36
N ASN A 463 14.95 5.00 5.23
CA ASN A 463 13.90 6.04 5.28
C ASN A 463 13.83 6.71 6.66
N LEU A 464 13.94 5.94 7.74
CA LEU A 464 13.97 6.48 9.10
C LEU A 464 15.19 7.39 9.31
N ALA A 465 16.37 6.96 8.86
CA ALA A 465 17.58 7.79 8.91
C ALA A 465 17.41 9.09 8.09
N ARG A 466 16.82 9.00 6.89
CA ARG A 466 16.53 10.17 6.06
C ARG A 466 15.62 11.19 6.75
N ASN A 467 14.61 10.74 7.48
CA ASN A 467 13.74 11.62 8.27
C ASN A 467 14.50 12.33 9.41
N GLN A 468 15.66 11.81 9.81
CA GLN A 468 16.56 12.43 10.79
C GLN A 468 17.68 13.26 10.11
N GLY A 469 17.59 13.50 8.80
CA GLY A 469 18.60 14.23 8.02
C GLY A 469 19.87 13.42 7.74
N ARG A 470 19.85 12.10 7.90
CA ARG A 470 20.99 11.20 7.71
C ARG A 470 20.86 10.36 6.45
N ASP A 471 21.99 9.97 5.87
CA ASP A 471 22.03 9.08 4.71
C ASP A 471 22.69 7.74 5.07
N LEU A 472 21.87 6.76 5.45
CA LEU A 472 22.35 5.46 5.91
C LEU A 472 23.21 4.74 4.87
N LEU A 473 22.83 4.78 3.59
CA LEU A 473 23.58 4.10 2.53
C LEU A 473 24.95 4.76 2.33
N GLN A 474 25.02 6.08 2.42
CA GLN A 474 26.29 6.81 2.34
C GLN A 474 27.18 6.55 3.56
N GLU A 475 26.61 6.48 4.77
CA GLU A 475 27.33 6.09 5.98
C GLU A 475 27.93 4.68 5.85
N MET A 476 27.14 3.71 5.38
CA MET A 476 27.61 2.34 5.10
C MET A 476 28.72 2.32 4.04
N ALA A 477 28.57 3.09 2.96
CA ALA A 477 29.60 3.20 1.91
C ALA A 477 30.90 3.81 2.46
N GLY A 478 30.82 4.78 3.37
CA GLY A 478 31.97 5.37 4.06
C GLY A 478 32.70 4.34 4.92
N GLN A 479 31.98 3.57 5.72
CA GLN A 479 32.55 2.48 6.53
C GLN A 479 33.24 1.43 5.66
N LEU A 480 32.61 1.02 4.56
CA LEU A 480 33.20 0.07 3.61
C LEU A 480 34.45 0.63 2.94
N THR A 481 34.49 1.93 2.65
CA THR A 481 35.67 2.57 2.06
C THR A 481 36.86 2.48 3.00
N LEU A 482 36.67 2.75 4.29
CA LEU A 482 37.73 2.57 5.31
C LEU A 482 38.20 1.11 5.40
N GLN A 483 37.28 0.14 5.35
CA GLN A 483 37.62 -1.28 5.36
C GLN A 483 38.40 -1.70 4.11
N LEU A 484 38.03 -1.17 2.94
CA LEU A 484 38.75 -1.39 1.68
C LEU A 484 40.18 -0.84 1.76
N GLU A 485 40.37 0.37 2.28
CA GLU A 485 41.70 0.98 2.46
C GLU A 485 42.57 0.16 3.43
N ALA A 486 41.99 -0.29 4.54
CA ALA A 486 42.68 -1.17 5.49
C ALA A 486 43.06 -2.52 4.86
N ALA A 487 42.16 -3.13 4.09
CA ALA A 487 42.41 -4.40 3.40
C ALA A 487 43.49 -4.25 2.32
N ARG A 488 43.45 -3.17 1.53
CA ARG A 488 44.48 -2.87 0.52
C ARG A 488 45.85 -2.67 1.18
N SER A 489 45.90 -1.91 2.27
CA SER A 489 47.13 -1.68 3.05
C SER A 489 47.69 -2.99 3.61
N ARG A 490 46.83 -3.85 4.17
CA ARG A 490 47.22 -5.16 4.69
C ARG A 490 47.77 -6.07 3.59
N LEU A 491 47.13 -6.09 2.42
CA LEU A 491 47.60 -6.87 1.28
C LEU A 491 48.97 -6.37 0.79
N ALA A 492 49.19 -5.06 0.75
CA ALA A 492 50.47 -4.46 0.39
C ALA A 492 51.59 -4.81 1.38
N GLN A 493 51.32 -4.76 2.69
CA GLN A 493 52.26 -5.21 3.73
C GLN A 493 52.65 -6.67 3.55
N LEU A 494 51.66 -7.56 3.35
CA LEU A 494 51.90 -8.98 3.13
C LEU A 494 52.72 -9.26 1.85
N ALA A 495 52.52 -8.45 0.80
CA ALA A 495 53.32 -8.54 -0.42
C ALA A 495 54.77 -8.06 -0.21
N ALA A 496 54.97 -6.97 0.53
CA ALA A 496 56.31 -6.46 0.86
C ALA A 496 57.10 -7.45 1.74
N GLU A 497 56.45 -8.08 2.73
CA GLU A 497 57.04 -9.09 3.58
C GLU A 497 57.45 -10.36 2.82
N THR A 498 56.76 -10.70 1.73
CA THR A 498 57.14 -11.86 0.88
C THR A 498 58.28 -11.53 -0.10
N GLY A 499 58.40 -10.27 -0.54
CA GLY A 499 59.51 -9.81 -1.37
C GLY A 499 60.84 -9.65 -0.62
N SER A 500 60.83 -9.35 0.69
CA SER A 500 62.06 -9.22 1.46
C SER A 500 62.68 -10.58 1.84
N THR A 501 61.87 -11.63 1.99
CA THR A 501 62.36 -12.98 2.30
C THR A 501 63.09 -13.66 1.13
N ASP A 502 62.79 -13.30 -0.12
CA ASP A 502 63.50 -13.83 -1.31
C ASP A 502 64.83 -13.12 -1.58
N SER A 503 65.11 -11.99 -0.91
CA SER A 503 66.32 -11.18 -1.11
C SER A 503 67.44 -11.48 -0.10
N GLY A 504 67.21 -12.37 0.87
CA GLY A 504 68.09 -12.62 2.01
C GLY A 504 69.00 -13.85 1.94
N ASP A 505 68.82 -14.75 0.95
CA ASP A 505 69.52 -16.06 0.89
C ASP A 505 70.62 -16.12 -0.19
N GLY A 506 71.29 -14.99 -0.44
CA GLY A 506 72.31 -14.84 -1.48
C GLY A 506 73.59 -14.13 -1.02
N ALA A 507 74.11 -14.42 0.18
CA ALA A 507 75.40 -13.89 0.61
C ALA A 507 76.27 -14.96 1.30
N GLY A 508 76.95 -15.75 0.47
CA GLY A 508 78.36 -16.10 0.59
C GLY A 508 78.86 -16.71 1.91
N ASN A 509 78.81 -18.03 2.03
CA ASN A 509 79.75 -18.78 2.87
C ASN A 509 80.86 -19.35 1.96
N ALA A 510 81.87 -18.53 1.64
CA ALA A 510 83.10 -18.97 0.99
C ALA A 510 84.12 -19.36 2.07
N CYS A 511 84.08 -20.63 2.46
CA CYS A 511 85.09 -21.27 3.30
C CYS A 511 86.36 -21.50 2.46
N ALA A 512 87.47 -20.90 2.88
CA ALA A 512 88.79 -21.10 2.28
C ALA A 512 89.67 -22.01 3.16
N THR A 513 90.51 -22.81 2.48
CA THR A 513 91.68 -23.62 2.93
C THR A 513 91.39 -24.96 3.64
N PRO A 514 92.23 -26.02 3.47
CA PRO A 514 93.57 -26.07 2.84
C PRO A 514 93.83 -27.27 1.89
N PRO A 515 95.09 -27.42 1.38
CA PRO A 515 95.70 -28.74 1.47
C PRO A 515 97.10 -28.71 2.10
N GLN A 516 97.38 -29.73 2.91
CA GLN A 516 98.73 -30.15 3.28
C GLN A 516 99.05 -31.47 2.58
N ARG A 517 100.26 -31.48 1.99
CA ARG A 517 101.04 -32.58 1.38
C ARG A 517 100.63 -33.10 0.01
#